data_AF-A0A970KIV6-F1
#
_entry.id   AF-A0A970KIV6-F1
#
_cell.length_a   1.000
_cell.length_b   1.000
_cell.length_c   1.000
_cell.angle_alpha   90.00
_cell.angle_beta   90.00
_cell.angle_gamma   90.00
#
_symmetry.space_group_name_H-M   'P 1'
#
loop_
_entity.id
_entity.type
_entity.pdbx_description
1 polymer ?
#
loop_
_entity_poly.entity_id
_entity_poly.type
_entity_poly.pdbx_seq_one_letter_code
_entity_poly.pdbx_strand_id
1 'polypeptide(L)'
;QGAAMTAAGQIVNCTFAGNGTNEYASGVAVTLAAGTFRNNIVWGNIDCVTELSPGAAAAAYNCFPGAAGANDVSTNPLYKNAVDGDYRLLGSSPCRNSGDTTIWTGAANTCDLAGNPRVKHGAVDMGCYETLADSNTILIIR
;
A
#
# COMPACT_ATOMS: atom_id res chain seq x y z
N GLN A 1 -3.53 9.27 10.59
CA GLN A 1 -4.03 8.51 11.75
C GLN A 1 -3.93 7.03 11.43
N GLY A 2 -3.56 6.18 12.40
CA GLY A 2 -3.46 4.73 12.19
C GLY A 2 -4.81 4.05 12.05
N ALA A 3 -4.80 2.75 11.74
CA ALA A 3 -6.02 1.92 11.67
C ALA A 3 -6.02 0.78 12.68
N ALA A 4 -7.18 0.49 13.25
CA ALA A 4 -7.39 -0.68 14.09
C ALA A 4 -8.60 -1.47 13.59
N MET A 5 -8.39 -2.77 13.39
CA MET A 5 -9.43 -3.73 13.01
C MET A 5 -9.46 -4.87 14.01
N THR A 6 -10.51 -4.90 14.83
CA THR A 6 -10.68 -5.87 15.93
C THR A 6 -11.74 -6.93 15.64
N ALA A 7 -12.45 -6.83 14.51
CA ALA A 7 -13.45 -7.77 14.03
C ALA A 7 -13.26 -8.05 12.52
N ALA A 8 -13.97 -9.04 11.99
CA ALA A 8 -13.87 -9.43 10.58
C ALA A 8 -14.27 -8.27 9.63
N GLY A 9 -13.36 -7.86 8.76
CA GLY A 9 -13.57 -6.86 7.71
C GLY A 9 -12.39 -6.84 6.72
N GLN A 10 -12.26 -5.78 5.92
CA GLN A 10 -11.20 -5.66 4.92
C GLN A 10 -10.49 -4.29 5.01
N ILE A 11 -9.16 -4.31 5.11
CA ILE A 11 -8.30 -3.18 4.77
C ILE A 11 -7.54 -3.58 3.50
N VAL A 12 -7.90 -2.95 2.39
CA VAL A 12 -7.31 -3.23 1.09
C VAL A 12 -6.91 -1.94 0.39
N ASN A 13 -5.72 -1.95 -0.22
CA ASN A 13 -5.23 -0.83 -1.00
C ASN A 13 -5.21 0.52 -0.25
N CYS A 14 -4.81 0.48 1.02
CA CYS A 14 -4.64 1.66 1.87
C CYS A 14 -3.15 2.03 2.01
N THR A 15 -2.88 3.31 2.25
CA THR A 15 -1.56 3.82 2.60
C THR A 15 -1.60 4.41 4.01
N PHE A 16 -0.82 3.83 4.92
CA PHE A 16 -0.63 4.28 6.29
C PHE A 16 0.80 4.83 6.40
N ALA A 17 0.94 6.15 6.24
CA ALA A 17 2.22 6.83 6.22
C ALA A 17 2.21 8.11 7.04
N GLY A 18 3.39 8.52 7.53
CA GLY A 18 3.56 9.77 8.28
C GLY A 18 2.83 9.80 9.63
N ASN A 19 2.46 8.63 10.19
CA ASN A 19 1.88 8.57 11.52
C ASN A 19 2.99 8.57 12.57
N GLY A 20 2.72 9.18 13.72
CA GLY A 20 3.64 9.23 14.84
C GLY A 20 3.74 10.64 15.41
N THR A 21 4.06 10.71 16.69
CA THR A 21 4.55 11.91 17.35
C THR A 21 6.05 11.68 17.58
N ASN A 22 6.87 12.71 17.41
CA ASN A 22 8.28 12.74 17.86
C ASN A 22 8.40 12.75 19.40
N GLU A 23 7.30 12.54 20.09
CA GLU A 23 7.16 12.33 21.52
C GLU A 23 7.01 10.83 21.70
N TYR A 24 7.84 10.21 22.55
CA TYR A 24 8.04 8.78 22.82
C TYR A 24 6.78 7.93 23.16
N ALA A 25 5.58 8.37 22.80
CA ALA A 25 4.36 7.59 22.84
C ALA A 25 4.35 6.60 21.66
N SER A 26 4.34 5.31 21.97
CA SER A 26 4.18 4.24 21.00
C SER A 26 2.80 4.35 20.34
N GLY A 27 2.74 4.94 19.15
CA GLY A 27 1.54 4.98 18.34
C GLY A 27 1.26 3.61 17.71
N VAL A 28 0.04 3.43 17.21
CA VAL A 28 -0.31 2.29 16.38
C VAL A 28 -0.45 2.78 14.94
N ALA A 29 0.35 2.26 14.03
CA ALA A 29 0.16 2.49 12.59
C ALA A 29 -0.99 1.61 12.08
N VAL A 30 -0.92 0.32 12.39
CA VAL A 30 -1.99 -0.66 12.10
C VAL A 30 -2.05 -1.71 13.20
N THR A 31 -3.24 -2.03 13.70
CA THR A 31 -3.51 -3.25 14.47
C THR A 31 -4.59 -4.06 13.78
N LEU A 32 -4.32 -5.35 13.54
CA LEU A 32 -5.25 -6.27 12.90
C LEU A 32 -5.39 -7.55 13.71
N ALA A 33 -6.56 -7.77 14.29
CA ALA A 33 -6.87 -8.97 15.06
C ALA A 33 -7.48 -10.08 14.18
N ALA A 34 -8.25 -9.74 13.15
CA ALA A 34 -8.90 -10.64 12.20
C ALA A 34 -9.31 -9.88 10.91
N GLY A 35 -9.56 -10.61 9.81
CA GLY A 35 -10.02 -10.04 8.54
C GLY A 35 -8.98 -10.11 7.40
N THR A 36 -9.22 -9.38 6.31
CA THR A 36 -8.33 -9.32 5.15
C THR A 36 -7.45 -8.06 5.21
N PHE A 37 -6.15 -8.25 5.01
CA PHE A 37 -5.17 -7.17 4.88
C PHE A 37 -4.24 -7.43 3.69
N ARG A 38 -4.53 -6.77 2.57
CA ARG A 38 -3.85 -6.98 1.28
C ARG A 38 -3.67 -5.68 0.50
N ASN A 39 -2.62 -5.61 -0.30
CA ASN A 39 -2.29 -4.45 -1.15
C ASN A 39 -2.06 -3.17 -0.35
N ASN A 40 -1.70 -3.25 0.92
CA ASN A 40 -1.52 -2.05 1.75
C ASN A 40 -0.05 -1.62 1.78
N ILE A 41 0.18 -0.33 1.96
CA ILE A 41 1.51 0.20 2.30
C ILE A 41 1.45 0.78 3.71
N VAL A 42 2.32 0.31 4.60
CA VAL A 42 2.56 0.86 5.94
C VAL A 42 4.03 1.28 5.99
N TRP A 43 4.31 2.56 5.76
CA TRP A 43 5.68 3.04 5.65
C TRP A 43 5.85 4.48 6.10
N GLY A 44 7.01 4.81 6.68
CA GLY A 44 7.33 6.17 7.12
C GLY A 44 6.52 6.61 8.34
N ASN A 45 6.14 5.66 9.20
CA ASN A 45 5.56 5.94 10.51
C ASN A 45 6.69 5.95 11.56
N ILE A 46 6.67 6.93 12.47
CA ILE A 46 7.70 7.14 13.51
C ILE A 46 7.13 6.67 14.84
N ASP A 47 7.91 5.90 15.61
CA ASP A 47 7.53 5.37 16.93
C ASP A 47 6.15 4.68 16.94
N CYS A 48 5.77 4.10 15.79
CA CYS A 48 4.51 3.39 15.62
C CYS A 48 4.75 1.91 15.37
N VAL A 49 3.93 1.07 15.99
CA VAL A 49 3.94 -0.38 15.75
C VAL A 49 2.94 -0.79 14.67
N THR A 50 3.28 -1.87 13.96
CA THR A 50 2.39 -2.58 13.04
C THR A 50 2.16 -3.97 13.62
N GLU A 51 1.01 -4.17 14.25
CA GLU A 51 0.66 -5.38 14.98
C GLU A 51 -0.33 -6.21 14.17
N LEU A 52 0.15 -7.25 13.49
CA LEU A 52 -0.66 -8.14 12.68
C LEU A 52 -0.79 -9.49 13.40
N SER A 53 -2.00 -9.88 13.80
CA SER A 53 -2.21 -11.16 14.47
C SER A 53 -1.82 -12.33 13.54
N PRO A 54 -1.24 -13.44 14.06
CA PRO A 54 -0.92 -14.61 13.24
C PRO A 54 -2.14 -15.21 12.52
N GLY A 55 -3.34 -15.03 13.11
CA GLY A 55 -4.64 -15.47 12.56
C GLY A 55 -5.29 -14.49 11.57
N ALA A 56 -4.70 -13.30 11.36
CA ALA A 56 -5.03 -12.45 10.22
C ALA A 56 -4.64 -13.07 8.87
N ALA A 57 -3.97 -14.24 8.91
CA ALA A 57 -3.80 -15.22 7.84
C ALA A 57 -3.43 -14.61 6.47
N ALA A 58 -2.12 -14.57 6.20
CA ALA A 58 -1.52 -14.12 4.95
C ALA A 58 -1.68 -12.61 4.68
N ALA A 59 -0.98 -11.79 5.47
CA ALA A 59 -0.44 -10.54 4.95
C ALA A 59 0.45 -10.92 3.78
N ALA A 60 -0.15 -10.99 2.61
CA ALA A 60 0.48 -11.24 1.34
C ALA A 60 0.17 -10.00 0.51
N TYR A 61 1.09 -9.63 -0.36
CA TYR A 61 0.95 -8.43 -1.18
C TYR A 61 0.85 -7.14 -0.35
N ASN A 62 1.54 -7.04 0.79
CA ASN A 62 1.64 -5.79 1.56
C ASN A 62 3.07 -5.26 1.57
N CYS A 63 3.21 -3.95 1.77
CA CYS A 63 4.49 -3.29 1.92
C CYS A 63 4.64 -2.70 3.32
N PHE A 64 5.60 -3.21 4.10
CA PHE A 64 5.98 -2.65 5.39
C PHE A 64 7.35 -3.16 5.85
N PRO A 65 8.07 -2.44 6.73
CA PRO A 65 9.33 -2.91 7.27
C PRO A 65 9.17 -4.26 7.98
N GLY A 66 9.95 -5.27 7.58
CA GLY A 66 9.87 -6.61 8.16
C GLY A 66 8.76 -7.51 7.61
N ALA A 67 8.05 -7.08 6.57
CA ALA A 67 7.10 -7.93 5.87
C ALA A 67 7.78 -9.20 5.32
N ALA A 68 7.14 -10.35 5.53
CA ALA A 68 7.70 -11.68 5.25
C ALA A 68 6.68 -12.66 4.68
N GLY A 69 5.46 -12.20 4.38
CA GLY A 69 4.46 -13.02 3.72
C GLY A 69 4.70 -13.14 2.22
N ALA A 70 3.85 -13.94 1.56
CA ALA A 70 3.98 -14.18 0.13
C ALA A 70 3.76 -12.89 -0.67
N ASN A 71 4.68 -12.56 -1.58
CA ASN A 71 4.64 -11.34 -2.40
C ASN A 71 4.58 -10.03 -1.60
N ASP A 72 4.97 -10.07 -0.32
CA ASP A 72 5.17 -8.86 0.44
C ASP A 72 6.44 -8.12 -0.03
N VAL A 73 6.45 -6.81 0.24
CA VAL A 73 7.57 -5.92 -0.06
C VAL A 73 8.09 -5.32 1.24
N SER A 74 9.29 -5.70 1.65
CA SER A 74 9.94 -5.18 2.87
C SER A 74 10.87 -3.99 2.63
N THR A 75 10.96 -3.52 1.38
CA THR A 75 11.78 -2.39 0.96
C THR A 75 10.95 -1.12 0.78
N ASN A 76 11.64 0.03 0.77
CA ASN A 76 11.00 1.35 0.70
C ASN A 76 10.07 1.45 -0.53
N PRO A 77 8.81 1.91 -0.37
CA PRO A 77 7.84 2.06 -1.47
C PRO A 77 8.20 3.19 -2.44
N LEU A 78 9.19 4.03 -2.16
CA LEU A 78 9.66 5.11 -3.04
C LEU A 78 8.52 6.06 -3.45
N TYR A 79 7.93 6.75 -2.47
CA TYR A 79 6.93 7.79 -2.73
C TYR A 79 7.54 8.97 -3.51
N LYS A 80 6.72 9.65 -4.31
CA LYS A 80 7.12 10.87 -5.03
C LYS A 80 7.55 11.98 -4.09
N ASN A 81 6.75 12.26 -3.06
CA ASN A 81 7.09 13.24 -2.03
C ASN A 81 6.30 12.99 -0.74
N ALA A 82 6.82 12.12 0.12
CA ALA A 82 6.17 11.77 1.37
C ALA A 82 6.06 12.93 2.37
N VAL A 83 7.00 13.89 2.31
CA VAL A 83 7.05 15.04 3.21
C VAL A 83 5.88 15.98 2.96
N ASP A 84 5.52 16.16 1.68
CA ASP A 84 4.38 16.99 1.28
C ASP A 84 3.07 16.18 1.13
N GLY A 85 3.04 14.92 1.59
CA GLY A 85 1.86 14.06 1.55
C GLY A 85 1.54 13.44 0.17
N ASP A 86 2.46 13.53 -0.79
CA ASP A 86 2.34 12.88 -2.10
C ASP A 86 2.84 11.43 -2.02
N TYR A 87 1.92 10.54 -1.67
CA TYR A 87 2.17 9.10 -1.54
C TYR A 87 2.01 8.32 -2.86
N ARG A 88 1.97 9.00 -4.02
CA ARG A 88 2.06 8.30 -5.30
C ARG A 88 3.43 7.65 -5.44
N LEU A 89 3.49 6.46 -6.04
CA LEU A 89 4.75 5.73 -6.20
C LEU A 89 5.60 6.32 -7.33
N LEU A 90 6.93 6.23 -7.18
CA LEU A 90 7.86 6.42 -8.29
C LEU A 90 7.84 5.21 -9.22
N GLY A 91 8.23 5.40 -10.49
CA GLY A 91 8.24 4.32 -11.49
C GLY A 91 9.15 3.15 -11.14
N SER A 92 10.17 3.38 -10.30
CA SER A 92 11.10 2.38 -9.78
C SER A 92 10.64 1.72 -8.47
N SER A 93 9.43 2.03 -7.99
CA SER A 93 8.92 1.47 -6.75
C SER A 93 8.77 -0.04 -6.82
N PRO A 94 9.21 -0.79 -5.78
CA PRO A 94 8.95 -2.23 -5.70
C PRO A 94 7.46 -2.55 -5.46
N CYS A 95 6.66 -1.57 -5.03
CA CYS A 95 5.23 -1.72 -4.79
C CYS A 95 4.36 -1.56 -6.05
N ARG A 96 4.99 -1.12 -7.15
CA ARG A 96 4.33 -0.89 -8.43
C ARG A 96 4.05 -2.21 -9.14
N ASN A 97 2.81 -2.41 -9.60
CA ASN A 97 2.30 -3.61 -10.27
C ASN A 97 2.50 -4.90 -9.47
N SER A 98 2.65 -4.78 -8.14
CA SER A 98 3.00 -5.89 -7.25
C SER A 98 1.85 -6.31 -6.34
N GLY A 99 0.66 -5.72 -6.49
CA GLY A 99 -0.51 -6.08 -5.68
C GLY A 99 -1.30 -7.28 -6.22
N ASP A 100 -2.14 -7.84 -5.35
CA ASP A 100 -3.09 -8.90 -5.63
C ASP A 100 -4.28 -8.39 -6.43
N THR A 101 -4.46 -8.90 -7.65
CA THR A 101 -5.62 -8.59 -8.50
C THR A 101 -6.80 -9.52 -8.29
N THR A 102 -6.64 -10.61 -7.53
CA THR A 102 -7.70 -11.60 -7.31
C THR A 102 -8.79 -11.13 -6.35
N ILE A 103 -8.49 -10.12 -5.51
CA ILE A 103 -9.47 -9.49 -4.61
C ILE A 103 -10.54 -8.69 -5.35
N TRP A 104 -10.33 -8.46 -6.64
CA TRP A 104 -11.11 -7.58 -7.50
C TRP A 104 -12.00 -8.39 -8.45
N THR A 105 -12.86 -9.26 -7.89
CA THR A 105 -13.83 -10.06 -8.66
C THR A 105 -14.99 -9.16 -9.16
N GLY A 106 -14.80 -8.50 -10.30
CA GLY A 106 -15.79 -7.61 -10.94
C GLY A 106 -15.39 -6.15 -11.08
N ALA A 107 -14.11 -5.83 -10.87
CA ALA A 107 -13.57 -4.48 -10.66
C ALA A 107 -13.39 -3.59 -11.90
N ALA A 108 -14.25 -3.72 -12.91
CA ALA A 108 -14.19 -2.81 -14.06
C ALA A 108 -14.40 -1.32 -13.68
N ASN A 109 -14.88 -1.04 -12.46
CA ASN A 109 -15.25 0.31 -11.99
C ASN A 109 -14.56 0.77 -10.70
N THR A 110 -13.49 0.11 -10.22
CA THR A 110 -12.83 0.55 -8.99
C THR A 110 -11.71 1.53 -9.31
N CYS A 111 -11.83 2.73 -8.76
CA CYS A 111 -10.84 3.78 -8.92
C CYS A 111 -9.93 3.88 -7.68
N ASP A 112 -8.70 4.31 -7.89
CA ASP A 112 -7.80 4.75 -6.84
C ASP A 112 -8.26 6.11 -6.25
N LEU A 113 -7.52 6.63 -5.28
CA LEU A 113 -7.84 7.91 -4.64
C LEU A 113 -7.73 9.13 -5.60
N ALA A 114 -7.04 8.99 -6.73
CA ALA A 114 -6.91 10.00 -7.77
C ALA A 114 -7.91 9.81 -8.94
N GLY A 115 -8.82 8.84 -8.87
CA GLY A 115 -9.81 8.56 -9.92
C GLY A 115 -9.31 7.66 -11.06
N ASN A 116 -8.14 7.05 -10.94
CA ASN A 116 -7.60 6.14 -11.94
C ASN A 116 -8.16 4.73 -11.75
N PRO A 117 -8.45 3.98 -12.83
CA PRO A 117 -8.79 2.57 -12.71
C PRO A 117 -7.68 1.81 -11.98
N ARG A 118 -8.04 0.99 -10.98
CA ARG A 118 -7.08 0.21 -10.19
C ARG A 118 -6.42 -0.90 -10.97
N VAL A 119 -7.22 -1.71 -11.67
CA VAL A 119 -6.67 -2.80 -12.47
C VAL A 119 -6.29 -2.25 -13.85
N LYS A 120 -4.99 -2.12 -14.10
CA LYS A 120 -4.45 -1.73 -15.40
C LYS A 120 -3.52 -2.82 -15.93
N HIS A 121 -3.74 -3.26 -17.16
CA HIS A 121 -2.97 -4.34 -17.80
C HIS A 121 -2.85 -5.62 -16.96
N GLY A 122 -3.84 -5.90 -16.10
CA GLY A 122 -3.85 -7.10 -15.24
C GLY A 122 -3.00 -6.99 -13.97
N ALA A 123 -2.49 -5.80 -13.64
CA ALA A 123 -1.76 -5.51 -12.41
C ALA A 123 -2.41 -4.35 -11.63
N VAL A 124 -2.02 -4.24 -10.36
CA VAL A 124 -2.46 -3.19 -9.41
C VAL A 124 -1.27 -2.78 -8.55
N ASP A 125 -1.16 -1.50 -8.22
CA ASP A 125 -0.18 -1.01 -7.27
C ASP A 125 -0.64 -1.29 -5.83
N MET A 126 0.31 -1.51 -4.91
CA MET A 126 -0.03 -1.46 -3.50
C MET A 126 -0.31 0.00 -3.09
N GLY A 127 -1.21 0.18 -2.12
CA GLY A 127 -1.57 1.48 -1.58
C GLY A 127 -2.76 2.15 -2.28
N CYS A 128 -2.98 3.42 -1.92
CA CYS A 128 -4.18 4.17 -2.31
C CYS A 128 -4.15 4.77 -3.72
N TYR A 129 -2.99 4.77 -4.38
CA TYR A 129 -2.79 5.36 -5.71
C TYR A 129 -2.23 4.34 -6.69
N GLU A 130 -2.72 4.40 -7.93
CA GLU A 130 -2.10 3.77 -9.09
C GLU A 130 -1.12 4.72 -9.77
N THR A 131 0.02 4.19 -10.20
CA THR A 131 0.91 4.86 -11.11
C THR A 131 0.33 4.83 -12.52
N LEU A 132 0.21 6.01 -13.12
CA LEU A 132 0.01 6.09 -14.56
C LEU A 132 1.27 5.54 -15.21
N ALA A 133 1.11 4.51 -16.05
CA ALA A 133 2.20 3.94 -16.83
C ALA A 133 3.04 5.07 -17.42
N ASP A 134 4.36 4.95 -17.24
CA ASP A 134 5.34 5.94 -17.66
C ASP A 134 4.93 6.47 -19.03
N SER A 135 4.77 7.80 -19.14
CA SER A 135 4.52 8.42 -20.43
C SER A 135 5.69 8.02 -21.31
N ASN A 136 5.49 7.01 -22.17
CA ASN A 136 6.49 6.56 -23.11
C ASN A 136 6.95 7.79 -23.86
N THR A 137 8.17 8.23 -23.56
CA THR A 137 8.78 9.34 -24.27
C THR A 137 9.08 8.78 -25.66
N ILE A 138 8.17 9.02 -26.59
CA ILE A 138 8.45 8.78 -28.01
C ILE A 138 9.40 9.90 -28.43
N LEU A 139 10.70 9.63 -28.40
CA LEU A 139 11.66 10.44 -29.12
C LEU A 139 11.53 10.12 -30.61
N ILE A 140 10.66 10.84 -31.31
CA ILE A 140 10.67 10.83 -32.78
C ILE A 140 11.85 11.71 -33.21
N ILE A 141 12.98 11.10 -33.50
CA ILE A 141 14.01 11.75 -34.31
C ILE A 141 13.53 11.67 -35.75
N ARG A 142 13.33 12.83 -36.37
CA ARG A 142 13.16 12.95 -37.82
C ARG A 142 14.51 13.34 -38.41
#